data_AF-A0A9D4KKC2-F1
#
_entry.id   AF-A0A9D4KKC2-F1
#
_cell.length_a   1.000
_cell.length_b   1.000
_cell.length_c   1.000
_cell.angle_alpha   90.00
_cell.angle_beta   90.00
_cell.angle_gamma   90.00
#
_symmetry.space_group_name_H-M   'P 1'
#
loop_
_entity.id
_entity.type
_entity.pdbx_description
1 polymer ?
#
loop_
_entity_poly.entity_id
_entity_poly.type
_entity_poly.pdbx_seq_one_letter_code
_entity_poly.pdbx_strand_id
1 'polypeptide(L)'
;MTLPERREDSGDVWRRKLVSNALISAHVPFLPLEKSHVQQCIREVLNEARYSTSERETEALVTKVADKMIYFPEPIKRFSKTGCKGVREKIYQDLEVDFMEQ
;
A
#
# COMPACT_ATOMS: atom_id res chain seq x y z
N MET A 1 31.18 -0.64 21.55
CA MET A 1 30.03 -0.76 20.64
C MET A 1 29.34 0.59 20.59
N THR A 2 29.77 1.46 19.69
CA THR A 2 29.15 2.77 19.48
C THR A 2 27.83 2.56 18.74
N LEU A 3 26.73 2.99 19.36
CA LEU A 3 25.43 3.10 18.70
C LEU A 3 25.58 4.06 17.51
N PRO A 4 24.98 3.78 16.34
CA PRO A 4 25.08 4.69 15.21
C PRO A 4 24.47 6.05 15.59
N GLU A 5 25.18 7.13 15.26
CA GLU A 5 24.75 8.52 15.41
C GLU A 5 23.35 8.68 14.77
N ARG A 6 22.32 8.80 15.60
CA ARG A 6 20.94 8.96 15.15
C ARG A 6 20.82 10.35 14.53
N ARG A 7 20.64 10.43 13.20
CA ARG A 7 20.46 11.71 12.47
C ARG A 7 19.45 12.61 13.19
N GLU A 8 19.85 13.82 13.54
CA GLU A 8 18.93 14.86 13.97
C GLU A 8 18.23 15.44 12.75
N ASP A 9 17.02 14.97 12.52
CA ASP A 9 16.06 15.65 11.65
C ASP A 9 15.26 16.64 12.51
N SER A 10 15.04 17.86 12.02
CA SER A 10 14.35 18.92 12.78
C SER A 10 12.91 18.55 13.17
N GLY A 11 12.36 17.51 12.53
CA GLY A 11 11.11 16.84 12.91
C GLY A 11 11.12 16.10 14.25
N ASP A 12 12.29 15.83 14.85
CA ASP A 12 12.38 15.04 16.08
C ASP A 12 12.28 15.88 17.35
N VAL A 13 12.63 17.17 17.30
CA VAL A 13 12.65 18.03 18.48
C VAL A 13 11.24 18.33 18.99
N TRP A 14 10.29 18.63 18.08
CA TRP A 14 8.91 18.91 18.46
C TRP A 14 8.18 17.65 18.93
N ARG A 15 8.46 16.49 18.32
CA ARG A 15 7.92 15.19 18.77
C ARG A 15 8.41 14.85 20.16
N ARG A 16 9.70 15.03 20.45
CA ARG A 16 10.27 14.86 21.79
C ARG A 16 9.59 15.76 22.82
N LYS A 17 9.33 17.04 22.50
CA LYS A 17 8.60 17.98 23.38
C LYS A 17 7.15 17.57 23.65
N LEU A 18 6.43 17.08 22.64
CA LEU A 18 5.06 16.58 22.80
C LEU A 18 5.00 15.35 23.70
N VAL A 19 5.95 14.42 23.50
CA VAL A 19 6.04 13.20 24.30
C VAL A 19 6.51 13.51 25.72
N SER A 20 7.49 14.40 25.90
CA SER A 20 7.98 14.80 27.23
C SER A 20 6.91 15.49 28.07
N ASN A 21 6.02 16.23 27.41
CA ASN A 21 4.91 16.92 28.06
C ASN A 21 3.64 16.06 28.15
N ALA A 22 3.71 14.78 27.75
CA ALA A 22 2.60 13.82 27.75
C ALA A 22 1.30 14.37 27.10
N LEU A 23 1.44 15.19 26.06
CA LEU A 23 0.30 15.81 25.37
C LEU A 23 -0.43 14.83 24.43
N ILE A 24 0.16 13.66 24.17
CA ILE A 24 -0.42 12.57 23.38
C ILE A 24 -0.81 11.45 24.33
N SER A 25 -2.11 11.19 24.47
CA SER A 25 -2.62 10.12 25.34
C SER A 25 -2.41 8.72 24.75
N ALA A 26 -2.42 8.58 23.42
CA ALA A 26 -2.22 7.31 22.74
C ALA A 26 -1.56 7.51 21.37
N HIS A 27 -0.59 6.66 21.06
CA HIS A 27 0.04 6.59 19.74
C HIS A 27 -0.39 5.29 19.06
N VAL A 28 -1.05 5.41 17.90
CA VAL A 28 -1.55 4.27 17.11
C VAL A 28 -0.76 4.18 15.81
N PRO A 29 0.32 3.39 15.75
CA PRO A 29 1.10 3.24 14.53
C PRO A 29 0.35 2.36 13.53
N PHE A 30 0.19 2.85 12.30
CA PHE A 30 -0.32 2.06 11.19
C PHE A 30 0.81 1.22 10.59
N LEU A 31 0.56 -0.08 10.42
CA LEU A 31 1.50 -0.98 9.78
C LEU A 31 1.42 -0.89 8.25
N PRO A 32 2.53 -1.08 7.53
CA PRO A 32 2.53 -1.27 6.09
C PRO A 32 1.63 -2.45 5.68
N LEU A 33 0.92 -2.30 4.57
CA LEU A 33 0.00 -3.34 4.08
C LEU A 33 0.75 -4.44 3.35
N GLU A 34 0.40 -5.69 3.66
CA GLU A 34 0.86 -6.86 2.88
C GLU A 34 0.12 -7.01 1.54
N LYS A 35 0.67 -7.82 0.63
CA LYS A 35 0.07 -8.13 -0.67
C LYS A 35 -1.39 -8.61 -0.59
N SER A 36 -1.74 -9.40 0.43
CA SER A 36 -3.12 -9.86 0.67
C SER A 36 -4.11 -8.72 0.92
N HIS A 37 -3.69 -7.65 1.60
CA HIS A 37 -4.51 -6.46 1.81
C HIS A 37 -4.65 -5.63 0.54
N VAL A 38 -3.60 -5.57 -0.28
CA VAL A 38 -3.65 -4.91 -1.59
C VAL A 38 -4.66 -5.62 -2.51
N GLN A 39 -4.70 -6.96 -2.52
CA GLN A 39 -5.69 -7.72 -3.27
C GLN A 39 -7.13 -7.42 -2.82
N GLN A 40 -7.37 -7.28 -1.52
CA GLN A 40 -8.69 -6.87 -1.01
C GLN A 40 -9.08 -5.47 -1.48
N CYS A 41 -8.15 -4.51 -1.43
CA CYS A 41 -8.38 -3.18 -1.97
C CYS A 41 -8.69 -3.18 -3.47
N ILE A 42 -8.04 -4.05 -4.27
CA ILE A 42 -8.34 -4.18 -5.70
C ILE A 42 -9.77 -4.71 -5.91
N ARG A 43 -10.18 -5.74 -5.16
CA ARG A 43 -11.54 -6.29 -5.24
C ARG A 43 -12.60 -5.23 -4.91
N GLU A 44 -12.35 -4.40 -3.90
CA GLU A 44 -13.26 -3.31 -3.55
C GLU A 44 -13.37 -2.27 -4.67
N VAL A 45 -12.25 -1.88 -5.29
CA VAL A 45 -12.29 -0.93 -6.41
C VAL A 45 -13.00 -1.51 -7.63
N LEU A 46 -12.83 -2.80 -7.93
CA LEU A 46 -13.55 -3.48 -9.02
C LEU A 46 -15.07 -3.52 -8.74
N ASN A 47 -15.45 -3.77 -7.49
CA ASN A 47 -16.85 -3.75 -7.05
C ASN A 47 -17.45 -2.33 -7.19
N GLU A 48 -16.74 -1.30 -6.75
CA GLU A 48 -17.14 0.11 -6.92
C GLU A 48 -17.31 0.49 -8.41
N ALA A 49 -16.43 -0.01 -9.27
CA ALA A 49 -16.49 0.19 -10.71
C ALA A 49 -17.60 -0.62 -11.42
N ARG A 50 -18.34 -1.46 -10.68
CA ARG A 50 -19.33 -2.41 -11.21
C ARG A 50 -18.75 -3.31 -12.31
N TYR A 51 -17.47 -3.65 -12.19
CA TYR A 51 -16.82 -4.55 -13.12
C TYR A 51 -17.33 -5.98 -12.87
N SER A 52 -18.13 -6.50 -13.79
CA SER A 52 -18.77 -7.80 -13.68
C SER A 52 -18.23 -8.72 -14.77
N THR A 53 -17.34 -9.62 -14.39
CA THR A 53 -16.77 -10.68 -15.25
C THR A 53 -16.85 -12.02 -14.53
N SER A 54 -16.35 -13.10 -15.13
CA SER A 54 -16.24 -14.36 -14.41
C SER A 54 -15.31 -14.23 -13.21
N GLU A 55 -15.56 -15.01 -12.15
CA GLU A 55 -14.72 -15.02 -10.94
C GLU A 55 -13.25 -15.29 -11.28
N ARG A 56 -13.00 -16.13 -12.30
CA ARG A 56 -11.65 -16.46 -12.78
C ARG A 56 -10.94 -15.25 -13.41
N GLU A 57 -11.64 -14.45 -14.20
CA GLU A 57 -11.08 -13.24 -14.82
C GLU A 57 -10.80 -12.17 -13.77
N THR A 58 -11.71 -12.02 -12.80
CA THR A 58 -11.54 -11.09 -11.68
C THR A 58 -10.29 -11.44 -10.87
N GLU A 59 -10.09 -12.71 -10.51
CA GLU A 59 -8.90 -13.13 -9.75
C GLU A 59 -7.60 -13.01 -10.55
N ALA A 60 -7.64 -13.20 -11.87
CA ALA A 60 -6.50 -12.96 -12.75
C ALA A 60 -6.13 -11.47 -12.77
N LEU A 61 -7.12 -10.58 -12.91
CA LEU A 61 -6.91 -9.12 -12.87
C LEU A 61 -6.41 -8.65 -11.50
N VAL A 62 -6.99 -9.16 -10.41
CA VAL A 62 -6.53 -8.87 -9.04
C VAL A 62 -5.06 -9.23 -8.86
N THR A 63 -4.65 -10.39 -9.35
CA THR A 63 -3.26 -10.84 -9.26
C THR A 63 -2.33 -9.99 -10.15
N LYS A 64 -2.73 -9.72 -11.39
CA LYS A 64 -1.99 -8.87 -12.36
C LYS A 64 -1.72 -7.47 -11.81
N VAL A 65 -2.75 -6.82 -11.25
CA VAL A 65 -2.64 -5.48 -10.66
C VAL A 65 -1.83 -5.52 -9.37
N ALA A 66 -2.04 -6.54 -8.53
CA ALA A 66 -1.28 -6.69 -7.28
C ALA A 66 0.22 -6.86 -7.54
N ASP A 67 0.62 -7.57 -8.61
CA ASP A 67 2.02 -7.77 -8.97
C ASP A 67 2.72 -6.52 -9.52
N LYS A 68 1.95 -5.58 -10.08
CA LYS A 68 2.47 -4.27 -10.57
C LYS A 68 2.75 -3.27 -9.45
N MET A 69 2.37 -3.58 -8.22
CA MET A 69 2.63 -2.71 -7.07
C MET A 69 4.09 -2.83 -6.61
N ILE A 70 4.59 -1.77 -5.96
CA ILE A 70 5.96 -1.72 -5.45
C ILE A 70 5.98 -2.25 -4.02
N TYR A 71 6.73 -3.33 -3.80
CA TYR A 71 6.87 -3.97 -2.50
C TYR A 71 8.29 -3.84 -1.94
N PHE A 72 8.39 -3.95 -0.61
CA PHE A 72 9.62 -3.95 0.16
C PHE A 72 9.48 -4.91 1.35
N PRO A 73 10.58 -5.28 2.03
CA PRO A 73 11.97 -5.18 1.60
C PRO A 73 12.34 -6.31 0.63
N GLU A 74 13.28 -6.06 -0.29
CA GLU A 74 13.95 -7.10 -1.07
C GLU A 74 14.73 -8.06 -0.15
N PRO A 75 14.77 -9.38 -0.46
CA PRO A 75 14.22 -10.05 -1.64
C PRO A 75 12.75 -10.50 -1.48
N ILE A 76 12.19 -10.43 -0.28
CA ILE A 76 10.91 -11.08 0.07
C ILE A 76 9.71 -10.30 -0.48
N LYS A 77 9.82 -8.98 -0.69
CA LYS A 77 8.76 -8.13 -1.30
C LYS A 77 7.38 -8.33 -0.64
N ARG A 78 7.34 -8.29 0.70
CA ARG A 78 6.11 -8.59 1.47
C ARG A 78 5.16 -7.40 1.63
N PHE A 79 5.71 -6.19 1.86
CA PHE A 79 4.94 -5.01 2.23
C PHE A 79 4.86 -4.01 1.09
N SER A 80 3.68 -3.45 0.82
CA SER A 80 3.47 -2.41 -0.18
C SER A 80 4.01 -1.08 0.31
N LYS A 81 4.83 -0.42 -0.52
CA LYS A 81 5.39 0.91 -0.21
C LYS A 81 4.31 2.00 -0.17
N THR A 82 3.22 1.82 -0.91
CA THR A 82 2.13 2.79 -1.02
C THR A 82 0.82 2.31 -0.39
N GLY A 83 0.78 1.08 0.15
CA GLY A 83 -0.47 0.47 0.59
C GLY A 83 -1.48 0.34 -0.56
N CYS A 84 -2.71 0.77 -0.34
CA CYS A 84 -3.77 0.80 -1.36
C CYS A 84 -3.81 2.11 -2.17
N LYS A 85 -2.90 3.04 -1.89
CA LYS A 85 -2.76 4.27 -2.67
C LYS A 85 -2.21 3.92 -4.06
N GLY A 86 -2.86 4.43 -5.10
CA GLY A 86 -2.43 4.20 -6.48
C GLY A 86 -2.96 2.91 -7.10
N VAL A 87 -3.87 2.19 -6.44
CA VAL A 87 -4.47 0.94 -6.94
C VAL A 87 -5.49 1.24 -8.05
N ARG A 88 -6.36 2.22 -7.83
CA ARG A 88 -7.43 2.58 -8.78
C ARG A 88 -6.87 3.01 -10.13
N GLU A 89 -5.82 3.82 -10.12
CA GLU A 89 -5.13 4.29 -11.32
C GLU A 89 -4.51 3.13 -12.11
N LYS A 90 -3.94 2.14 -11.40
CA LYS A 90 -3.37 0.94 -12.04
C LYS A 90 -4.43 0.02 -12.63
N ILE A 91 -5.58 -0.10 -11.96
CA ILE A 91 -6.71 -0.87 -12.49
C ILE A 91 -7.18 -0.25 -13.81
N TYR A 92 -7.37 1.07 -13.87
CA TYR A 92 -7.80 1.72 -15.11
C TYR A 92 -6.78 1.56 -16.24
N GLN A 93 -5.48 1.68 -15.93
CA GLN A 93 -4.42 1.39 -16.90
C GLN A 93 -4.50 -0.04 -17.45
N ASP A 94 -4.81 -1.02 -16.59
CA ASP A 94 -4.88 -2.42 -17.01
C ASP A 94 -6.17 -2.73 -17.77
N LEU A 95 -7.29 -2.12 -17.40
CA LEU A 95 -8.56 -2.26 -18.10
C LEU A 95 -8.53 -1.61 -19.49
N GLU A 96 -7.84 -0.47 -19.66
CA GLU A 96 -7.65 0.15 -20.98
C GLU A 96 -6.84 -0.75 -21.94
N VAL A 97 -5.86 -1.51 -21.42
CA VAL A 97 -5.07 -2.45 -22.23
C VAL A 97 -5.91 -3.65 -22.66
N ASP A 98 -6.76 -4.18 -21.77
CA ASP A 98 -7.66 -5.30 -22.12
C ASP A 98 -8.71 -4.90 -23.19
N PHE A 99 -9.08 -3.61 -23.30
CA PHE A 99 -9.92 -3.09 -24.39
C PHE A 99 -9.20 -2.96 -25.75
N MET A 100 -7.85 -2.95 -25.77
CA MET A 100 -7.07 -2.87 -27.02
C MET A 100 -6.58 -4.23 -27.53
N GLU A 101 -6.64 -5.29 -26.72
CA GLU A 101 -6.32 -6.66 -27.15
C GLU A 101 -7.55 -7.43 -27.68
N GLN A 102 -8.70 -6.77 -27.83
CA GLN A 102 -9.96 -7.37 -28.28
C GLN A 102 -10.36 -6.92 -29.68
#